data_AF-A0A350YPN7-F1
#
_entry.id   AF-A0A350YPN7-F1
#
_cell.length_a   1.000
_cell.length_b   1.000
_cell.length_c   1.000
_cell.angle_alpha   90.00
_cell.angle_beta   90.00
_cell.angle_gamma   90.00
#
_symmetry.space_group_name_H-M   'P 1'
#
loop_
_entity.id
_entity.type
_entity.pdbx_description
1 polymer ?
#
loop_
_entity_poly.entity_id
_entity_poly.type
_entity_poly.pdbx_seq_one_letter_code
_entity_poly.pdbx_strand_id
1 'polypeptide(L)'
;MKIGLTYDLRSWYLDRGYSMEDTAEFDKQETVDALAAAIRNMGFETELIGNCFQLIYSLSAGKKWDLVFNIAEGLYGDGRESVVPAILDQYR
;
A
#
# COMPACT_ATOMS: atom_id res chain seq x y z
N MET A 1 -16.43 -7.82 -4.92
CA MET A 1 -15.47 -7.69 -3.80
C MET A 1 -14.45 -6.66 -4.20
N LYS A 2 -14.28 -5.63 -3.37
CA LYS A 2 -13.35 -4.53 -3.58
C LYS A 2 -12.06 -4.81 -2.80
N ILE A 3 -10.98 -5.02 -3.53
CA ILE A 3 -9.64 -5.28 -2.99
C ILE A 3 -8.84 -3.98 -3.00
N GLY A 4 -8.34 -3.59 -1.83
CA GLY A 4 -7.35 -2.54 -1.70
C GLY A 4 -5.94 -3.08 -1.94
N LEU A 5 -5.07 -2.35 -2.64
CA LEU A 5 -3.65 -2.68 -2.77
C LEU A 5 -2.80 -1.60 -2.08
N THR A 6 -2.10 -1.98 -1.01
CA THR A 6 -1.17 -1.11 -0.29
C THR A 6 0.26 -1.47 -0.66
N TYR A 7 1.08 -0.45 -0.90
CA TYR A 7 2.43 -0.57 -1.43
C TYR A 7 3.24 0.68 -1.12
N ASP A 8 4.56 0.53 -0.99
CA ASP A 8 5.49 1.66 -0.91
C ASP A 8 6.05 1.95 -2.29
N LEU A 9 5.53 2.97 -2.96
CA LEU A 9 6.03 3.37 -4.28
C LEU A 9 7.29 4.21 -4.14
N ARG A 10 8.40 3.73 -4.69
CA ARG A 10 9.70 4.42 -4.59
C ARG A 10 9.63 5.88 -5.02
N SER A 11 9.01 6.18 -6.16
CA SER A 11 8.88 7.55 -6.66
C SER A 11 8.15 8.47 -5.67
N TRP A 12 7.14 7.95 -4.95
CA TRP A 12 6.40 8.73 -3.96
C TRP A 12 7.32 9.26 -2.84
N TYR A 13 8.29 8.45 -2.42
CA TYR A 13 9.26 8.80 -1.39
C TYR A 13 10.39 9.68 -1.95
N LEU A 14 10.92 9.37 -3.14
CA LEU A 14 11.95 10.20 -3.79
C LEU A 14 11.44 11.64 -4.02
N ASP A 15 10.20 11.81 -4.46
CA ASP A 15 9.57 13.12 -4.66
C ASP A 15 9.42 13.92 -3.35
N ARG A 16 9.61 13.26 -2.19
CA ARG A 16 9.54 13.84 -0.84
C ARG A 16 10.91 13.96 -0.17
N GLY A 17 12.00 13.75 -0.91
CA GLY A 17 13.37 13.99 -0.44
C GLY A 17 14.03 12.79 0.24
N TYR A 18 13.45 11.60 0.16
CA TYR A 18 14.11 10.37 0.62
C TYR A 18 15.20 9.95 -0.36
N SER A 19 16.22 9.24 0.14
CA SER A 19 17.31 8.76 -0.70
C SER A 19 16.97 7.45 -1.43
N MET A 20 17.81 7.10 -2.41
CA MET A 20 17.75 5.79 -3.07
C MET A 20 18.07 4.63 -2.10
N GLU A 21 18.88 4.90 -1.06
CA GLU A 21 19.23 3.90 -0.05
C GLU A 21 18.05 3.64 0.89
N ASP A 22 17.36 4.69 1.34
CA ASP A 22 16.16 4.59 2.19
C ASP A 22 15.01 3.84 1.51
N THR A 23 15.01 3.81 0.18
CA THR A 23 13.91 3.29 -0.64
C THR A 23 14.30 2.08 -1.48
N ALA A 24 15.42 1.43 -1.15
CA ALA A 24 15.98 0.31 -1.91
C ALA A 24 15.00 -0.88 -2.04
N GLU A 25 14.21 -1.12 -1.00
CA GLU A 25 13.22 -2.20 -0.90
C GLU A 25 11.87 -1.82 -1.55
N PHE A 26 11.62 -0.53 -1.82
CA PHE A 26 10.33 -0.05 -2.31
C PHE A 26 10.07 -0.32 -3.79
N ASP A 27 8.80 -0.53 -4.11
CA ASP A 27 8.33 -0.98 -5.41
C ASP A 27 8.39 0.08 -6.50
N LYS A 28 8.45 -0.40 -7.74
CA LYS A 28 8.26 0.40 -8.95
C LYS A 28 6.81 0.34 -9.40
N GLN A 29 6.39 1.34 -10.16
CA GLN A 29 5.03 1.41 -10.71
C GLN A 29 4.65 0.15 -11.51
N GLU A 30 5.60 -0.41 -12.26
CA GLU A 30 5.39 -1.65 -13.03
C GLU A 30 4.95 -2.84 -12.17
N THR A 31 5.55 -3.03 -10.98
CA THR A 31 5.16 -4.09 -10.05
C THR A 31 3.71 -3.89 -9.56
N VAL A 32 3.39 -2.65 -9.17
CA VAL A 32 2.06 -2.27 -8.68
C VAL A 32 1.00 -2.49 -9.75
N ASP A 33 1.28 -2.08 -10.99
CA ASP A 33 0.37 -2.21 -12.11
C ASP A 33 0.14 -3.68 -12.48
N ALA A 34 1.20 -4.49 -12.48
CA ALA A 34 1.13 -5.93 -12.74
C ALA A 34 0.28 -6.66 -11.69
N LEU A 35 0.49 -6.37 -10.40
CA LEU A 35 -0.32 -6.95 -9.32
C LEU A 35 -1.78 -6.52 -9.41
N ALA A 36 -2.03 -5.23 -9.66
CA ALA A 36 -3.39 -4.73 -9.81
C ALA A 36 -4.10 -5.37 -11.01
N ALA A 37 -3.39 -5.58 -12.12
CA ALA A 37 -3.92 -6.28 -13.28
C ALA A 37 -4.21 -7.75 -12.99
N ALA A 38 -3.32 -8.45 -12.28
CA ALA A 38 -3.54 -9.83 -11.87
C ALA A 38 -4.79 -9.97 -10.99
N ILE A 39 -4.98 -9.06 -10.02
CA ILE A 39 -6.18 -9.04 -9.17
C ILE A 39 -7.45 -8.79 -9.99
N ARG A 40 -7.42 -7.84 -10.94
CA ARG A 40 -8.55 -7.57 -11.84
C ARG A 40 -8.87 -8.76 -12.75
N ASN A 41 -7.86 -9.46 -13.25
CA ASN A 41 -8.05 -10.64 -14.10
C ASN A 41 -8.73 -11.81 -13.36
N MET A 42 -8.67 -11.84 -12.03
CA MET A 42 -9.43 -12.78 -11.20
C MET A 42 -10.90 -12.36 -11.00
N GLY A 43 -11.34 -11.23 -11.57
CA GLY A 43 -12.72 -10.74 -11.50
C GLY A 43 -13.01 -9.85 -10.30
N PHE A 44 -11.99 -9.36 -9.59
CA PHE A 44 -12.15 -8.45 -8.45
C PHE A 44 -12.00 -6.98 -8.86
N GLU A 45 -12.70 -6.10 -8.18
CA GLU A 45 -12.44 -4.66 -8.27
C GLU A 45 -11.19 -4.34 -7.45
N THR A 46 -10.25 -3.57 -8.01
CA THR A 46 -8.99 -3.23 -7.34
C THR A 46 -8.82 -1.73 -7.23
N GLU A 47 -8.58 -1.23 -6.02
CA GLU A 47 -8.21 0.16 -5.75
C GLU A 47 -6.77 0.24 -5.26
N LEU A 48 -5.95 1.06 -5.93
CA LEU A 48 -4.60 1.39 -5.46
C LEU A 48 -4.68 2.37 -4.30
N ILE A 49 -4.25 1.97 -3.12
CA ILE A 49 -4.28 2.79 -1.90
C ILE A 49 -2.96 3.56 -1.73
N GLY A 50 -1.83 2.88 -1.95
CA GLY A 50 -0.50 3.40 -1.67
C GLY A 50 0.01 3.02 -0.27
N ASN A 51 0.85 3.87 0.31
CA ASN A 51 1.53 3.56 1.57
C ASN A 51 0.64 3.75 2.81
N CYS A 52 1.21 3.51 4.00
CA CYS A 52 0.48 3.60 5.27
C CYS A 52 -0.15 4.98 5.52
N PHE A 53 0.48 6.07 5.07
CA PHE A 53 -0.07 7.43 5.22
C PHE A 53 -1.32 7.62 4.35
N GLN A 54 -1.28 7.13 3.10
CA GLN A 54 -2.41 7.18 2.18
C GLN A 54 -3.55 6.26 2.62
N LEU A 55 -3.22 5.11 3.22
CA LEU A 55 -4.18 4.21 3.86
C LEU A 55 -4.90 4.92 5.01
N ILE A 56 -4.17 5.51 5.95
CA ILE A 56 -4.77 6.25 7.09
C ILE A 56 -5.67 7.37 6.59
N TYR A 57 -5.22 8.16 5.61
CA TYR A 57 -6.05 9.21 5.02
C TYR A 57 -7.34 8.65 4.42
N SER A 58 -7.24 7.57 3.66
CA SER A 58 -8.39 6.92 3.02
C SER A 58 -9.38 6.36 4.03
N LEU A 59 -8.88 5.69 5.08
CA LEU A 59 -9.69 5.18 6.19
C LEU A 59 -10.38 6.31 6.95
N SER A 60 -9.67 7.42 7.21
CA SER A 60 -10.24 8.61 7.86
C SER A 60 -11.36 9.27 7.05
N ALA A 61 -11.31 9.13 5.72
CA ALA A 61 -12.36 9.57 4.80
C ALA A 61 -13.53 8.57 4.68
N GLY A 62 -13.54 7.50 5.48
CA GLY A 62 -14.60 6.50 5.51
C GLY A 62 -14.52 5.45 4.40
N LYS A 63 -13.42 5.38 3.65
CA LYS A 63 -13.22 4.30 2.67
C LYS A 63 -13.06 2.97 3.40
N LYS A 64 -13.61 1.92 2.78
CA LYS A 64 -13.51 0.54 3.21
C LYS A 64 -13.25 -0.38 2.02
N TRP A 65 -12.66 -1.53 2.31
CA TRP A 65 -12.39 -2.59 1.36
C TRP A 65 -12.79 -3.92 1.99
N ASP A 66 -13.19 -4.89 1.17
CA ASP A 66 -13.53 -6.22 1.65
C ASP A 66 -12.27 -7.01 2.02
N LEU A 67 -11.15 -6.71 1.36
CA LEU A 67 -9.82 -7.28 1.59
C LEU A 67 -8.75 -6.27 1.20
N VAL A 68 -7.61 -6.26 1.89
CA VAL A 68 -6.42 -5.49 1.50
C VAL A 68 -5.29 -6.46 1.19
N PHE A 69 -4.76 -6.40 -0.04
CA PHE A 69 -3.55 -7.06 -0.45
C PHE A 69 -2.38 -6.14 -0.13
N ASN A 70 -1.58 -6.48 0.89
CA ASN A 70 -0.48 -5.65 1.36
C ASN A 70 0.87 -6.12 0.84
N ILE A 71 1.60 -5.21 0.20
CA ILE A 71 3.03 -5.33 -0.09
C ILE A 71 3.84 -4.14 0.46
N ALA A 72 3.21 -3.24 1.24
CA ALA A 72 3.93 -2.14 1.88
C ALA A 72 4.80 -2.66 3.02
N GLU A 73 6.03 -2.17 3.07
CA GLU A 73 7.05 -2.50 4.07
C GLU A 73 7.14 -1.44 5.17
N GLY A 74 6.83 -0.18 4.88
CA GLY A 74 7.02 0.95 5.80
C GLY A 74 8.48 1.36 5.98
N LEU A 75 8.70 2.55 6.53
CA LEU A 75 10.03 3.18 6.59
C LEU A 75 10.85 2.85 7.85
N TYR A 76 10.20 2.74 9.03
CA TYR A 76 10.91 2.83 10.31
C TYR A 76 10.41 1.84 11.36
N GLY A 77 11.36 1.38 12.18
CA GLY A 77 11.11 0.52 13.33
C GLY A 77 11.00 -0.95 13.01
N ASP A 78 11.17 -1.79 14.03
CA ASP A 78 11.20 -3.25 13.89
C ASP A 78 9.87 -3.82 13.38
N GLY A 79 8.76 -3.11 13.62
CA GLY A 79 7.42 -3.49 13.18
C GLY A 79 6.96 -2.89 11.86
N ARG A 80 7.86 -2.27 11.07
CA ARG A 80 7.48 -1.50 9.87
C ARG A 80 6.58 -2.29 8.91
N GLU A 81 6.90 -3.55 8.64
CA GLU A 81 6.15 -4.40 7.70
C GLU A 81 4.77 -4.79 8.23
N SER A 82 4.55 -4.67 9.54
CA SER A 82 3.27 -4.91 10.19
C SER A 82 2.40 -3.66 10.30
N VAL A 83 2.85 -2.49 9.85
CA VAL A 83 2.13 -1.22 10.05
C VAL A 83 0.75 -1.24 9.39
N VAL A 84 0.65 -1.74 8.15
CA VAL A 84 -0.63 -1.82 7.42
C VAL A 84 -1.63 -2.75 8.11
N PRO A 85 -1.31 -4.03 8.41
CA PRO A 85 -2.25 -4.89 9.11
C PRO A 85 -2.60 -4.35 10.50
N ALA A 86 -1.62 -3.81 11.25
CA ALA A 86 -1.89 -3.24 12.58
C ALA A 86 -2.85 -2.03 12.54
N ILE A 87 -2.76 -1.19 11.51
CA ILE A 87 -3.74 -0.12 11.28
C ILE A 87 -5.11 -0.74 10.99
N LEU A 88 -5.20 -1.66 10.02
CA LEU A 88 -6.46 -2.26 9.60
C LEU A 88 -7.19 -3.02 10.72
N ASP A 89 -6.46 -3.64 11.66
CA ASP A 89 -7.04 -4.28 12.84
C ASP A 89 -7.88 -3.32 13.70
N GLN A 90 -7.60 -2.01 13.64
CA GLN A 90 -8.37 -0.98 14.35
C GLN A 90 -9.66 -0.58 13.63
N TYR A 91 -9.83 -0.97 12.37
CA TYR A 91 -10.97 -0.62 11.53
C TYR A 91 -11.84 -1.86 11.29
N ARG A 92 -13.10 -1.79 11.72
CA ARG A 92 -14.12 -2.82 11.48
C ARG A 92 -15.03 -2.46 10.31
#